data_AF-A0A1H9HHU2-F1
#
_entry.id   AF-A0A1H9HHU2-F1
#
_cell.length_a   1.000
_cell.length_b   1.000
_cell.length_c   1.000
_cell.angle_alpha   90.00
_cell.angle_beta   90.00
_cell.angle_gamma   90.00
#
_symmetry.space_group_name_H-M   'P 1'
#
loop_
_entity.id
_entity.type
_entity.pdbx_description
1 polymer ?
#
loop_
_entity_poly.entity_id
_entity_poly.type
_entity_poly.pdbx_seq_one_letter_code
_entity_poly.pdbx_strand_id
1 'polypeptide(L)'
;MTGMAKSFQAGASPALQRIVLGMVLLVAAGGLLSGCQTDAPATNQALFDQDYARRHPVVLSNEPETLDVPVGMNAGALSAQLRAPIRDYARAYRREGTGALNIQVPTGAANDIAAAEMGKSIHYALIDMGVPRTAIRIAPYPVDDPAKLGVLRLSYLKLKAMTPQCGIWPDDMVAHSDNRDTYDLGCASQNNFAAMVADPADLVRPRPVQAADGARRAAVITDYEKGTAIKPFTTQSTGGGS
;
A
#
# COMPACT_ATOMS: atom_id res chain seq x y z
N MET A 1 -30.21 -18.95 86.72
CA MET A 1 -29.07 -18.05 87.00
C MET A 1 -28.95 -17.10 85.80
N THR A 2 -29.73 -16.03 85.77
CA THR A 2 -29.30 -14.63 86.03
C THR A 2 -28.10 -14.17 85.19
N GLY A 3 -28.33 -13.18 84.31
CA GLY A 3 -27.29 -12.48 83.56
C GLY A 3 -27.88 -11.38 82.67
N MET A 4 -28.11 -10.19 83.26
CA MET A 4 -28.69 -8.98 82.68
C MET A 4 -27.99 -8.48 81.39
N ALA A 5 -28.77 -8.17 80.35
CA ALA A 5 -28.40 -7.20 79.31
C ALA A 5 -29.10 -5.87 79.60
N LYS A 6 -28.33 -4.84 79.97
CA LYS A 6 -28.79 -3.47 80.18
C LYS A 6 -29.13 -2.85 78.81
N SER A 7 -30.40 -2.58 78.58
CA SER A 7 -30.89 -1.73 77.50
C SER A 7 -30.56 -0.26 77.80
N PHE A 8 -29.55 0.27 77.12
CA PHE A 8 -29.28 1.71 77.10
C PHE A 8 -30.24 2.37 76.10
N GLN A 9 -31.44 2.73 76.56
CA GLN A 9 -32.34 3.61 75.81
C GLN A 9 -31.81 5.04 75.92
N ALA A 10 -30.92 5.41 75.01
CA ALA A 10 -30.65 6.81 74.73
C ALA A 10 -31.85 7.36 73.94
N GLY A 11 -32.71 8.13 74.61
CA GLY A 11 -33.72 8.95 73.95
C GLY A 11 -33.02 10.02 73.11
N ALA A 12 -32.64 9.67 71.89
CA ALA A 12 -32.14 10.63 70.93
C ALA A 12 -33.32 11.49 70.48
N SER A 13 -33.24 12.79 70.75
CA SER A 13 -34.20 13.77 70.26
C SER A 13 -34.33 13.65 68.73
N PRO A 14 -35.53 13.81 68.14
CA PRO A 14 -35.75 13.63 66.70
C PRO A 14 -34.88 14.55 65.82
N ALA A 15 -34.31 15.61 66.41
CA ALA A 15 -33.33 16.49 65.78
C ALA A 15 -31.97 15.81 65.55
N LEU A 16 -31.44 15.06 66.53
CA LEU A 16 -30.15 14.37 66.43
C LEU A 16 -30.22 13.20 65.44
N GLN A 17 -31.33 12.49 65.40
CA GLN A 17 -31.56 11.38 64.48
C GLN A 17 -31.66 11.84 63.02
N ARG A 18 -32.22 13.05 62.78
CA ARG A 18 -32.24 13.70 61.45
C ARG A 18 -30.87 14.16 60.98
N ILE A 19 -30.02 14.66 61.88
CA ILE A 19 -28.66 15.09 61.56
C ILE A 19 -27.78 13.88 61.20
N VAL A 20 -27.89 12.78 61.95
CA VAL A 20 -27.15 11.54 61.65
C VAL A 20 -27.59 10.92 60.32
N LEU A 21 -28.91 10.88 60.04
CA LEU A 21 -29.41 10.39 58.74
C LEU A 21 -28.91 11.28 57.58
N GLY A 22 -28.89 12.60 57.78
CA GLY A 22 -28.38 13.56 56.80
C GLY A 22 -26.90 13.37 56.48
N MET A 23 -26.06 13.14 57.49
CA MET A 23 -24.64 12.85 57.27
C MET A 23 -24.40 11.52 56.55
N VAL A 24 -25.15 10.47 56.86
CA VAL A 24 -25.03 9.17 56.18
C VAL A 24 -25.41 9.30 54.70
N LEU A 25 -26.45 10.07 54.39
CA LEU A 25 -26.86 10.34 53.00
C LEU A 25 -25.81 11.15 52.22
N LEU A 26 -25.14 12.10 52.88
CA LEU A 26 -24.07 12.91 52.30
C LEU A 26 -22.80 12.09 52.02
N VAL A 27 -22.43 11.16 52.91
CA VAL A 27 -21.29 10.25 52.70
C VAL A 27 -21.59 9.22 51.62
N ALA A 28 -22.82 8.68 51.58
CA ALA A 28 -23.25 7.77 50.52
C ALA A 28 -23.29 8.47 49.15
N ALA A 29 -23.73 9.73 49.09
CA ALA A 29 -23.68 10.55 47.87
C ALA A 29 -22.24 10.86 47.45
N GLY A 30 -21.33 11.14 48.39
CA GLY A 30 -19.90 11.38 48.09
C GLY A 30 -19.19 10.15 47.52
N GLY A 31 -19.52 8.94 48.00
CA GLY A 31 -18.97 7.69 47.47
C GLY A 31 -19.35 7.43 46.01
N LEU A 32 -20.59 7.78 45.62
CA LEU A 32 -21.11 7.62 44.26
C LEU A 32 -20.44 8.56 43.23
N LEU A 33 -19.77 9.63 43.66
CA LEU A 33 -19.03 10.53 42.76
C LEU A 33 -17.53 10.20 42.61
N SER A 34 -17.01 9.20 43.34
CA SER A 34 -15.58 8.83 43.27
C SER A 34 -15.19 7.96 42.05
N GLY A 35 -16.11 7.72 41.12
CA GLY A 35 -15.91 6.84 39.96
C GLY A 35 -15.27 7.47 38.72
N CYS A 36 -14.84 8.74 38.75
CA CYS A 36 -14.09 9.32 37.63
C CYS A 36 -12.63 8.80 37.66
N GLN A 37 -12.44 7.60 37.12
CA GLN A 37 -11.14 7.19 36.61
C GLN A 37 -10.85 8.05 35.38
N THR A 38 -10.14 9.16 35.56
CA THR A 38 -9.51 9.85 34.45
C THR A 38 -8.26 9.07 34.10
N ASP A 39 -8.34 8.22 33.08
CA ASP A 39 -7.13 7.70 32.45
C ASP A 39 -6.29 8.92 32.03
N ALA A 40 -5.07 8.99 32.56
CA ALA A 40 -4.13 10.02 32.13
C ALA A 40 -4.00 9.94 30.60
N PRO A 41 -4.00 11.07 29.87
CA PRO A 41 -3.85 11.03 28.42
C PRO A 41 -2.62 10.21 28.09
N ALA A 42 -2.79 9.18 27.26
CA ALA A 42 -1.71 8.30 26.83
C ALA A 42 -0.50 9.18 26.50
N THR A 43 0.59 9.00 27.25
CA THR A 43 1.80 9.76 27.02
C THR A 43 2.25 9.49 25.58
N ASN A 44 2.81 10.50 24.91
CA ASN A 44 3.26 10.38 23.52
C ASN A 44 4.12 9.11 23.28
N GLN A 45 4.84 8.64 24.32
CA GLN A 45 5.61 7.40 24.33
C GLN A 45 4.78 6.16 23.95
N ALA A 46 3.57 6.00 24.49
CA ALA A 46 2.70 4.86 24.18
C ALA A 46 2.21 4.88 22.71
N LEU A 47 2.04 6.08 22.13
CA LEU A 47 1.74 6.24 20.70
C LEU A 47 2.95 5.88 19.81
N PHE A 48 4.17 6.24 20.23
CA PHE A 48 5.40 5.91 19.47
C PHE A 48 5.75 4.42 19.51
N ASP A 49 5.48 3.72 20.62
CA ASP A 49 5.73 2.29 20.74
C ASP A 49 4.71 1.45 19.94
N GLN A 50 3.52 2.00 19.65
CA GLN A 50 2.50 1.35 18.83
C GLN A 50 2.44 1.83 17.37
N ASP A 51 3.38 2.69 16.95
CA ASP A 51 3.43 3.23 15.60
C ASP A 51 3.50 2.12 14.53
N TYR A 52 2.45 2.06 13.71
CA TYR A 52 2.35 1.09 12.61
C TYR A 52 3.44 1.27 11.57
N ALA A 53 3.99 2.48 11.40
CA ALA A 53 5.07 2.73 10.45
C ALA A 53 6.38 2.05 10.86
N ARG A 54 6.58 1.87 12.17
CA ARG A 54 7.75 1.14 12.73
C ARG A 54 7.55 -0.37 12.69
N ARG A 55 6.32 -0.84 12.95
CA ARG A 55 5.96 -2.28 12.92
C ARG A 55 5.90 -2.84 11.50
N HIS A 56 5.35 -2.06 10.58
CA HIS A 56 5.11 -2.42 9.18
C HIS A 56 5.73 -1.37 8.25
N PRO A 57 7.07 -1.26 8.21
CA PRO A 57 7.73 -0.28 7.36
C PRO A 57 7.50 -0.60 5.89
N VAL A 58 7.31 0.45 5.07
CA VAL A 58 7.37 0.31 3.62
C VAL A 58 8.83 0.15 3.22
N VAL A 59 9.16 -1.00 2.66
CA VAL A 59 10.49 -1.34 2.18
C VAL A 59 10.54 -1.31 0.65
N LEU A 60 11.72 -1.04 0.12
CA LEU A 60 11.97 -1.04 -1.32
C LEU A 60 12.68 -2.33 -1.72
N SER A 61 12.13 -3.07 -2.69
CA SER A 61 12.74 -4.28 -3.25
C SER A 61 12.73 -4.24 -4.77
N ASN A 62 13.70 -4.92 -5.40
CA ASN A 62 13.70 -5.14 -6.84
C ASN A 62 12.94 -6.43 -7.14
N GLU A 63 11.74 -6.29 -7.71
CA GLU A 63 10.87 -7.41 -8.03
C GLU A 63 10.71 -7.61 -9.53
N PRO A 64 10.53 -8.85 -9.99
CA PRO A 64 10.20 -9.12 -11.37
C PRO A 64 8.80 -8.59 -11.70
N GLU A 65 8.70 -7.85 -12.80
CA GLU A 65 7.45 -7.52 -13.47
C GLU A 65 7.28 -8.47 -14.64
N THR A 66 6.22 -9.29 -14.64
CA THR A 66 6.01 -10.32 -15.67
C THR A 66 4.81 -10.01 -16.55
N LEU A 67 4.93 -10.29 -17.85
CA LEU A 67 3.82 -10.29 -18.79
C LEU A 67 3.80 -11.61 -19.54
N ASP A 68 2.76 -12.39 -19.28
CA ASP A 68 2.53 -13.68 -19.91
C ASP A 68 1.71 -13.50 -21.20
N VAL A 69 2.23 -14.03 -22.29
CA VAL A 69 1.71 -13.90 -23.65
C VAL A 69 1.28 -15.29 -24.13
N PRO A 70 -0.03 -15.59 -24.17
CA PRO A 70 -0.51 -16.86 -24.67
C PRO A 70 -0.29 -16.95 -26.19
N VAL A 71 0.21 -18.09 -26.65
CA VAL A 71 0.49 -18.35 -28.07
C VAL A 71 -0.26 -19.61 -28.49
N GLY A 72 -1.13 -19.50 -29.50
CA GLY A 72 -1.80 -20.66 -30.10
C GLY A 72 -0.85 -21.47 -31.00
N MET A 73 -1.21 -22.73 -31.30
CA MET A 73 -0.39 -23.60 -32.17
C MET A 73 -0.17 -23.03 -33.57
N ASN A 74 -1.15 -22.30 -34.11
CA ASN A 74 -1.10 -21.66 -35.43
C ASN A 74 -0.96 -20.13 -35.30
N ALA A 75 -0.34 -19.66 -34.22
CA ALA A 75 -0.09 -18.23 -34.05
C ALA A 75 0.87 -17.75 -35.15
N GLY A 76 0.39 -16.82 -35.98
CA GLY A 76 1.23 -16.15 -36.98
C GLY A 76 1.96 -14.94 -36.41
N ALA A 77 2.20 -13.94 -37.26
CA ALA A 77 2.83 -12.69 -36.86
C ALA A 77 2.10 -11.99 -35.69
N LEU A 78 2.82 -11.12 -34.98
CA LEU A 78 2.31 -10.38 -33.82
C LEU A 78 1.03 -9.60 -34.17
N SER A 79 -0.11 -10.03 -33.62
CA SER A 79 -1.41 -9.41 -33.88
C SER A 79 -1.51 -8.00 -33.29
N ALA A 80 -2.39 -7.17 -33.85
CA ALA A 80 -2.62 -5.81 -33.35
C ALA A 80 -3.11 -5.80 -31.89
N GLN A 81 -3.90 -6.81 -31.51
CA GLN A 81 -4.43 -7.00 -30.16
C GLN A 81 -3.30 -7.28 -29.16
N LEU A 82 -2.30 -8.08 -29.55
CA LEU A 82 -1.18 -8.41 -28.67
C LEU A 82 -0.09 -7.31 -28.66
N ARG A 83 -0.02 -6.51 -29.72
CA ARG A 83 0.94 -5.39 -29.83
C ARG A 83 0.67 -4.27 -28.82
N ALA A 84 -0.59 -4.05 -28.44
CA ALA A 84 -0.96 -3.01 -27.46
C ALA A 84 -0.37 -3.25 -26.05
N PRO A 85 -0.62 -4.39 -25.38
CA PRO A 85 -0.05 -4.66 -24.06
C PRO A 85 1.48 -4.73 -24.08
N ILE A 86 2.08 -5.24 -25.15
CA ILE A 86 3.55 -5.28 -25.29
C ILE A 86 4.13 -3.86 -25.39
N ARG A 87 3.46 -2.94 -26.10
CA ARG A 87 3.88 -1.54 -26.17
C ARG A 87 3.80 -0.85 -24.82
N ASP A 88 2.76 -1.13 -24.05
CA ASP A 88 2.59 -0.53 -22.73
C ASP A 88 3.62 -1.10 -21.74
N TYR A 89 3.92 -2.40 -21.84
CA TYR A 89 5.00 -3.05 -21.12
C TYR A 89 6.38 -2.49 -21.49
N ALA A 90 6.66 -2.27 -22.79
CA ALA A 90 7.89 -1.65 -23.26
C ALA A 90 8.05 -0.21 -22.75
N ARG A 91 6.95 0.55 -22.71
CA ARG A 91 6.92 1.90 -22.15
C ARG A 91 7.22 1.88 -20.65
N ALA A 92 6.65 0.94 -19.91
CA ALA A 92 6.90 0.76 -18.49
C ALA A 92 8.36 0.39 -18.22
N TYR A 93 8.92 -0.57 -18.97
CA TYR A 93 10.34 -0.93 -18.90
C TYR A 93 11.26 0.28 -19.11
N ARG A 94 10.97 1.12 -20.12
CA ARG A 94 11.78 2.31 -20.39
C ARG A 94 11.71 3.38 -19.30
N ARG A 95 10.64 3.43 -18.51
CA ARG A 95 10.45 4.41 -17.43
C ARG A 95 11.00 3.93 -16.10
N GLU A 96 10.79 2.66 -15.77
CA GLU A 96 10.96 2.12 -14.41
C GLU A 96 11.81 0.83 -14.38
N GLY A 97 12.07 0.22 -15.54
CA GLY A 97 12.76 -1.05 -15.64
C GLY A 97 14.26 -0.93 -15.37
N THR A 98 14.78 -1.91 -14.66
CA THR A 98 16.21 -2.10 -14.39
C THR A 98 16.66 -3.46 -14.88
N GLY A 99 17.94 -3.56 -15.25
CA GLY A 99 18.52 -4.80 -15.77
C GLY A 99 17.98 -5.19 -17.15
N ALA A 100 18.11 -6.48 -17.48
CA ALA A 100 17.71 -7.02 -18.77
C ALA A 100 16.20 -7.30 -18.84
N LEU A 101 15.61 -7.05 -20.01
CA LEU A 101 14.28 -7.53 -20.37
C LEU A 101 14.42 -8.93 -20.97
N ASN A 102 13.94 -9.93 -20.25
CA ASN A 102 14.00 -11.33 -20.64
C ASN A 102 12.73 -11.74 -21.39
N ILE A 103 12.91 -12.45 -22.49
CA ILE A 103 11.87 -13.13 -23.26
C ILE A 103 12.09 -14.62 -23.04
N GLN A 104 11.24 -15.23 -22.21
CA GLN A 104 11.28 -16.64 -21.90
C GLN A 104 10.39 -17.39 -22.90
N VAL A 105 11.00 -18.27 -23.68
CA VAL A 105 10.33 -19.03 -24.74
C VAL A 105 10.18 -20.49 -24.30
N PRO A 106 8.97 -21.06 -24.32
CA PRO A 106 8.77 -22.47 -23.97
C PRO A 106 9.46 -23.39 -24.97
N THR A 107 10.07 -24.47 -24.48
CA THR A 107 10.63 -25.56 -25.29
C THR A 107 10.00 -26.89 -24.91
N GLY A 108 9.73 -27.73 -25.91
CA GLY A 108 9.14 -29.05 -25.69
C GLY A 108 7.61 -29.05 -25.52
N ALA A 109 6.96 -27.89 -25.64
CA ALA A 109 5.50 -27.75 -25.64
C ALA A 109 4.90 -27.98 -27.04
N ALA A 110 3.59 -28.22 -27.12
CA ALA A 110 2.88 -28.46 -28.39
C ALA A 110 2.95 -27.28 -29.38
N ASN A 111 3.28 -26.08 -28.90
CA ASN A 111 3.40 -24.84 -29.66
C ASN A 111 4.82 -24.26 -29.66
N ASP A 112 5.86 -25.05 -29.36
CA ASP A 112 7.24 -24.55 -29.20
C ASP A 112 7.78 -23.79 -30.43
N ILE A 113 7.53 -24.28 -31.65
CA ILE A 113 7.91 -23.62 -32.90
C ILE A 113 7.21 -22.27 -33.05
N ALA A 114 5.88 -22.25 -32.86
CA ALA A 114 5.07 -21.03 -32.96
C ALA A 114 5.46 -20.02 -31.87
N ALA A 115 5.75 -20.48 -30.65
CA ALA A 115 6.22 -19.66 -29.55
C ALA A 115 7.62 -19.08 -29.81
N ALA A 116 8.52 -19.83 -30.45
CA ALA A 116 9.83 -19.34 -30.84
C ALA A 116 9.75 -18.26 -31.93
N GLU A 117 8.87 -18.42 -32.90
CA GLU A 117 8.62 -17.40 -33.94
C GLU A 117 7.97 -16.14 -33.34
N MET A 118 6.99 -16.31 -32.46
CA MET A 118 6.38 -15.22 -31.70
C MET A 118 7.42 -14.49 -30.84
N GLY A 119 8.30 -15.21 -30.15
CA GLY A 119 9.37 -14.62 -29.34
C GLY A 119 10.34 -13.76 -30.15
N LYS A 120 10.69 -14.19 -31.36
CA LYS A 120 11.48 -13.38 -32.31
C LYS A 120 10.70 -12.13 -32.76
N SER A 121 9.42 -12.29 -33.08
CA SER A 121 8.56 -11.16 -33.47
C SER A 121 8.43 -10.12 -32.36
N ILE A 122 8.28 -10.56 -31.11
CA ILE A 122 8.24 -9.70 -29.93
C ILE A 122 9.59 -9.01 -29.70
N HIS A 123 10.72 -9.73 -29.87
CA HIS A 123 12.05 -9.13 -29.76
C HIS A 123 12.21 -7.91 -30.68
N TYR A 124 11.85 -8.05 -31.96
CA TYR A 124 11.92 -6.93 -32.90
C TYR A 124 10.90 -5.83 -32.57
N ALA A 125 9.68 -6.20 -32.18
CA ALA A 125 8.66 -5.24 -31.78
C ALA A 125 9.11 -4.39 -30.56
N LEU A 126 9.78 -4.98 -29.58
CA LEU A 126 10.33 -4.27 -28.43
C LEU A 126 11.42 -3.26 -28.85
N ILE A 127 12.28 -3.63 -29.80
CA ILE A 127 13.30 -2.73 -30.36
C ILE A 127 12.62 -1.54 -31.05
N ASP A 128 11.60 -1.79 -31.88
CA ASP A 128 10.83 -0.74 -32.56
C ASP A 128 10.12 0.19 -31.56
N MET A 129 9.80 -0.31 -30.36
CA MET A 129 9.20 0.46 -29.27
C MET A 129 10.23 1.23 -28.42
N GLY A 130 11.51 1.18 -28.80
CA GLY A 130 12.60 1.95 -28.19
C GLY A 130 13.31 1.23 -27.04
N VAL A 131 13.11 -0.09 -26.87
CA VAL A 131 13.91 -0.88 -25.93
C VAL A 131 15.29 -1.13 -26.54
N PRO A 132 16.40 -0.81 -25.85
CA PRO A 132 17.74 -1.05 -26.38
C PRO A 132 17.96 -2.55 -26.67
N ARG A 133 18.43 -2.88 -27.87
CA ARG A 133 18.73 -4.28 -28.27
C ARG A 133 19.65 -4.97 -27.27
N THR A 134 20.63 -4.25 -26.74
CA THR A 134 21.61 -4.75 -25.75
C THR A 134 20.99 -5.12 -24.41
N ALA A 135 19.79 -4.62 -24.10
CA ALA A 135 19.07 -4.90 -22.87
C ALA A 135 18.10 -6.09 -22.98
N ILE A 136 17.78 -6.55 -24.19
CA ILE A 136 16.85 -7.67 -24.41
C ILE A 136 17.64 -8.99 -24.38
N ARG A 137 17.12 -9.98 -23.66
CA ARG A 137 17.65 -11.35 -23.61
C ARG A 137 16.54 -12.32 -23.96
N ILE A 138 16.87 -13.35 -24.74
CA ILE A 138 15.94 -14.44 -25.04
C ILE A 138 16.49 -15.68 -24.37
N ALA A 139 15.67 -16.35 -23.57
CA ALA A 139 16.04 -17.56 -22.86
C ALA A 139 14.99 -18.65 -23.07
N PRO A 140 15.37 -19.89 -23.38
CA PRO A 140 14.43 -21.01 -23.40
C PRO A 140 14.06 -21.42 -21.96
N TYR A 141 12.86 -21.98 -21.79
CA TYR A 141 12.47 -22.68 -20.56
C TYR A 141 11.72 -23.99 -20.91
N PRO A 142 12.01 -25.10 -20.22
CA PRO A 142 11.36 -26.37 -20.50
C PRO A 142 9.90 -26.38 -20.01
N VAL A 143 9.03 -27.02 -20.79
CA VAL A 143 7.66 -27.36 -20.37
C VAL A 143 7.59 -28.87 -20.13
N ASP A 144 7.11 -29.27 -18.96
CA ASP A 144 7.14 -30.68 -18.52
C ASP A 144 6.22 -31.59 -19.34
N ASP A 145 5.13 -31.05 -19.88
CA ASP A 145 4.10 -31.79 -20.61
C ASP A 145 4.05 -31.35 -22.09
N PRO A 146 4.49 -32.22 -23.02
CA PRO A 146 4.52 -31.90 -24.44
C PRO A 146 3.15 -31.67 -25.08
N ALA A 147 2.07 -32.14 -24.47
CA ALA A 147 0.72 -31.91 -24.98
C ALA A 147 0.18 -30.52 -24.62
N LYS A 148 0.80 -29.81 -23.67
CA LYS A 148 0.36 -28.48 -23.23
C LYS A 148 0.91 -27.37 -24.11
N LEU A 149 0.15 -26.28 -24.18
CA LEU A 149 0.60 -25.03 -24.77
C LEU A 149 1.49 -24.29 -23.77
N GLY A 150 2.72 -23.98 -24.17
CA GLY A 150 3.62 -23.11 -23.44
C GLY A 150 3.20 -21.65 -23.59
N VAL A 151 3.49 -20.84 -22.58
CA VAL A 151 3.17 -19.41 -22.54
C VAL A 151 4.47 -18.63 -22.64
N LEU A 152 4.53 -17.66 -23.55
CA LEU A 152 5.72 -16.82 -23.65
C LEU A 152 5.73 -15.81 -22.51
N ARG A 153 6.82 -15.74 -21.75
CA ARG A 153 6.90 -14.86 -20.57
C ARG A 153 7.91 -13.74 -20.78
N LEU A 154 7.46 -12.50 -20.69
CA LEU A 154 8.32 -11.34 -20.61
C LEU A 154 8.60 -11.02 -19.14
N SER A 155 9.85 -10.71 -18.79
CA SER A 155 10.18 -10.28 -17.43
C SER A 155 11.30 -9.24 -17.39
N TYR A 156 11.20 -8.27 -16.50
CA TYR A 156 12.28 -7.36 -16.14
C TYR A 156 12.20 -7.02 -14.65
N LEU A 157 13.27 -6.49 -14.06
CA LEU A 157 13.25 -6.07 -12.66
C LEU A 157 12.82 -4.62 -12.55
N LYS A 158 12.01 -4.29 -11.54
CA LYS A 158 11.75 -2.89 -11.18
C LYS A 158 11.73 -2.72 -9.68
N LEU A 159 12.04 -1.50 -9.25
CA LEU A 159 11.88 -1.13 -7.85
C LEU A 159 10.39 -1.11 -7.52
N LYS A 160 9.99 -1.79 -6.43
CA LYS A 160 8.64 -1.78 -5.89
C LYS A 160 8.69 -1.41 -4.41
N ALA A 161 7.70 -0.63 -3.97
CA ALA A 161 7.41 -0.45 -2.56
C ALA A 161 6.53 -1.63 -2.10
N MET A 162 6.85 -2.21 -0.95
CA MET A 162 6.08 -3.29 -0.34
C MET A 162 6.20 -3.26 1.17
N THR A 163 5.35 -3.99 1.87
CA THR A 163 5.47 -4.24 3.31
C THR A 163 5.96 -5.66 3.54
N PRO A 164 6.46 -5.99 4.74
CA PRO A 164 6.55 -7.37 5.20
C PRO A 164 5.20 -8.10 5.09
N GLN A 165 5.23 -9.43 5.17
CA GLN A 165 4.03 -10.26 5.10
C GLN A 165 3.02 -9.88 6.19
N CYS A 166 1.84 -9.41 5.76
CA CYS A 166 0.68 -9.18 6.64
C CYS A 166 -0.04 -10.50 6.96
N GLY A 167 -0.91 -10.51 7.98
CA GLY A 167 -1.73 -11.66 8.37
C GLY A 167 -1.39 -12.24 9.76
N ILE A 168 -0.75 -11.46 10.61
CA ILE A 168 -0.36 -11.84 11.98
C ILE A 168 -1.26 -11.07 12.94
N TRP A 169 -2.10 -11.79 13.69
CA TRP A 169 -3.03 -11.22 14.66
C TRP A 169 -2.66 -11.73 16.06
N PRO A 170 -1.68 -11.11 16.73
CA PRO A 170 -1.19 -11.59 18.02
C PRO A 170 -2.18 -11.34 19.17
N ASP A 171 -3.01 -10.32 19.03
CA ASP A 171 -4.02 -9.92 20.02
C ASP A 171 -5.43 -10.02 19.42
N ASP A 172 -6.43 -10.27 20.28
CA ASP A 172 -7.83 -10.30 19.89
C ASP A 172 -8.34 -8.89 19.56
N MET A 173 -8.88 -8.71 18.36
CA MET A 173 -9.33 -7.41 17.83
C MET A 173 -10.46 -6.78 18.67
N VAL A 174 -11.22 -7.59 19.43
CA VAL A 174 -12.33 -7.08 20.27
C VAL A 174 -11.91 -6.74 21.69
N ALA A 175 -10.68 -7.06 22.09
CA ALA A 175 -10.20 -6.91 23.47
C ALA A 175 -9.62 -5.52 23.79
N HIS A 176 -9.72 -4.57 22.86
CA HIS A 176 -9.08 -3.25 22.96
C HIS A 176 -10.14 -2.15 23.11
N SER A 177 -10.32 -1.65 24.34
CA SER A 177 -11.21 -0.53 24.66
C SER A 177 -10.49 0.83 24.64
N ASP A 178 -9.21 0.84 24.31
CA ASP A 178 -8.30 1.99 24.35
C ASP A 178 -8.18 2.74 22.99
N ASN A 179 -9.11 2.48 22.05
CA ASN A 179 -9.13 3.10 20.71
C ASN A 179 -7.80 2.98 19.94
N ARG A 180 -7.02 1.93 20.19
CA ARG A 180 -5.79 1.66 19.44
C ARG A 180 -6.08 0.99 18.11
N ASP A 181 -5.22 1.27 17.13
CA ASP A 181 -5.23 0.53 15.87
C ASP A 181 -4.93 -0.95 16.14
N THR A 182 -5.67 -1.82 15.46
CA THR A 182 -5.39 -3.26 15.52
C THR A 182 -4.08 -3.58 14.80
N TYR A 183 -3.42 -4.67 15.23
CA TYR A 183 -2.03 -4.93 14.84
C TYR A 183 -1.79 -4.88 13.32
N ASP A 184 -2.66 -5.53 12.55
CA ASP A 184 -2.54 -5.69 11.11
C ASP A 184 -3.29 -4.64 10.28
N LEU A 185 -4.12 -3.78 10.91
CA LEU A 185 -4.70 -2.62 10.23
C LEU A 185 -3.60 -1.70 9.68
N GLY A 186 -2.51 -1.55 10.44
CA GLY A 186 -1.31 -0.86 10.01
C GLY A 186 -0.67 -1.50 8.77
N CYS A 187 -0.56 -2.83 8.73
CA CYS A 187 0.01 -3.55 7.59
C CYS A 187 -0.85 -3.40 6.33
N ALA A 188 -2.17 -3.57 6.46
CA ALA A 188 -3.10 -3.38 5.36
C ALA A 188 -3.05 -1.95 4.80
N SER A 189 -2.97 -0.94 5.68
CA SER A 189 -2.87 0.47 5.30
C SER A 189 -1.57 0.76 4.55
N GLN A 190 -0.44 0.28 5.09
CA GLN A 190 0.89 0.46 4.48
C GLN A 190 1.03 -0.29 3.15
N ASN A 191 0.43 -1.48 3.01
CA ASN A 191 0.42 -2.24 1.77
C ASN A 191 -0.42 -1.55 0.69
N ASN A 192 -1.59 -1.01 1.04
CA ASN A 192 -2.41 -0.22 0.13
C ASN A 192 -1.68 1.06 -0.30
N PHE A 193 -1.01 1.75 0.63
CA PHE A 193 -0.17 2.91 0.32
C PHE A 193 0.94 2.52 -0.65
N ALA A 194 1.69 1.46 -0.37
CA ALA A 194 2.77 0.95 -1.21
C ALA A 194 2.28 0.58 -2.63
N ALA A 195 1.07 0.03 -2.76
CA ALA A 195 0.45 -0.29 -4.05
C ALA A 195 0.05 0.96 -4.86
N MET A 196 -0.26 2.08 -4.20
CA MET A 196 -0.59 3.35 -4.85
C MET A 196 0.63 4.18 -5.24
N VAL A 197 1.81 3.87 -4.70
CA VAL A 197 3.04 4.61 -5.00
C VAL A 197 3.43 4.41 -6.46
N ALA A 198 3.40 5.51 -7.22
CA ALA A 198 3.73 5.50 -8.65
C ALA A 198 5.24 5.37 -8.90
N ASP A 199 6.08 5.98 -8.06
CA ASP A 199 7.54 5.90 -8.14
C ASP A 199 8.13 5.63 -6.74
N PRO A 200 8.56 4.39 -6.47
CA PRO A 200 9.08 4.01 -5.16
C PRO A 200 10.36 4.76 -4.75
N ALA A 201 11.12 5.31 -5.69
CA ALA A 201 12.32 6.08 -5.37
C ALA A 201 12.00 7.39 -4.62
N ASP A 202 10.80 7.93 -4.80
CA ASP A 202 10.35 9.17 -4.16
C ASP A 202 10.17 8.99 -2.62
N LEU A 203 10.09 7.74 -2.12
CA LEU A 203 10.01 7.45 -0.68
C LEU A 203 11.35 7.65 0.05
N VAL A 204 12.48 7.53 -0.67
CA VAL A 204 13.83 7.66 -0.08
C VAL A 204 14.43 9.02 -0.38
N ARG A 205 14.14 9.58 -1.55
CA ARG A 205 14.68 10.87 -1.96
C ARG A 205 13.59 11.73 -2.60
N PRO A 206 13.43 12.99 -2.15
CA PRO A 206 12.53 13.90 -2.84
C PRO A 206 13.00 14.13 -4.28
N ARG A 207 12.06 14.03 -5.23
CA ARG A 207 12.30 14.44 -6.61
C ARG A 207 12.69 15.92 -6.67
N PRO A 208 13.62 16.33 -7.54
CA PRO A 208 13.88 17.74 -7.79
C PRO A 208 12.58 18.43 -8.22
N VAL A 209 12.12 19.37 -7.42
CA VAL A 209 10.97 20.19 -7.78
C VAL A 209 11.47 21.19 -8.82
N GLN A 210 11.03 21.03 -10.06
CA GLN A 210 11.30 22.03 -11.10
C GLN A 210 10.67 23.36 -10.71
N ALA A 211 11.37 24.46 -11.00
CA ALA A 211 10.86 25.79 -10.72
C ALA A 211 9.50 25.97 -11.40
N ALA A 212 8.59 26.65 -10.71
CA ALA A 212 7.33 27.06 -11.27
C ALA A 212 7.57 27.87 -12.56
N ASP A 213 6.98 27.44 -13.68
CA ASP A 213 6.93 28.28 -14.87
C ASP A 213 5.98 29.46 -14.61
N GLY A 214 6.57 30.56 -14.16
CA GLY A 214 5.83 31.79 -13.84
C GLY A 214 5.10 32.36 -15.05
N ALA A 215 5.67 32.22 -16.26
CA ALA A 215 5.05 32.69 -17.49
C ALA A 215 3.82 31.85 -17.83
N ARG A 216 3.90 30.52 -17.71
CA ARG A 216 2.72 29.64 -17.89
C ARG A 216 1.65 29.90 -16.85
N ARG A 217 2.03 30.09 -15.58
CA ARG A 217 1.07 30.40 -14.50
C ARG A 217 0.36 31.73 -14.75
N ALA A 218 1.09 32.78 -15.15
CA ALA A 218 0.51 34.07 -15.50
C ALA A 218 -0.42 33.97 -16.73
N ALA A 219 -0.03 33.19 -17.74
CA ALA A 219 -0.85 32.95 -18.92
C ALA A 219 -2.17 32.25 -18.58
N VAL A 220 -2.15 31.21 -17.73
CA VAL A 220 -3.38 30.51 -17.30
C VAL A 220 -4.31 31.44 -16.50
N ILE A 221 -3.76 32.28 -15.63
CA ILE A 221 -4.56 33.29 -14.89
C ILE A 221 -5.19 34.27 -15.88
N THR A 222 -4.43 34.77 -16.84
CA THR A 222 -4.90 35.71 -17.86
C THR A 222 -5.99 35.08 -18.75
N ASP A 223 -5.81 33.82 -19.16
CA ASP A 223 -6.78 33.08 -19.97
C ASP A 223 -8.09 32.85 -19.20
N TYR A 224 -7.99 32.57 -17.88
CA TYR A 224 -9.14 32.46 -16.99
C TYR A 224 -9.90 33.78 -16.86
N GLU A 225 -9.20 34.89 -16.62
CA GLU A 225 -9.80 36.24 -16.55
C GLU A 225 -10.51 36.64 -17.84
N LYS A 226 -9.97 36.23 -18.99
CA LYS A 226 -10.52 36.52 -20.32
C LYS A 226 -11.60 35.54 -20.77
N GLY A 227 -11.97 34.55 -19.95
CA GLY A 227 -12.94 33.51 -20.32
C GLY A 227 -12.50 32.65 -21.51
N THR A 228 -11.18 32.56 -21.76
CA THR A 228 -10.62 31.79 -22.87
C THR A 228 -10.43 30.33 -22.45
N ALA A 229 -10.62 29.38 -23.39
CA ALA A 229 -10.46 27.97 -23.11
C ALA A 229 -9.03 27.64 -22.67
N ILE A 230 -8.88 27.17 -21.43
CA ILE A 230 -7.60 26.74 -20.85
C ILE A 230 -7.19 25.43 -21.52
N LYS A 231 -6.08 25.42 -22.26
CA LYS A 231 -5.55 24.18 -22.84
C LYS A 231 -5.06 23.24 -21.74
N PRO A 232 -5.42 21.95 -21.77
CA PRO A 232 -4.99 20.98 -20.77
C PRO A 232 -3.47 20.83 -20.78
N PHE A 233 -2.91 20.53 -19.60
CA PHE A 233 -1.49 20.25 -19.44
C PHE A 233 -1.09 19.06 -20.30
N THR A 234 -0.18 19.28 -21.24
CA THR A 234 0.47 18.22 -22.00
C THR A 234 1.88 18.09 -21.45
N THR A 235 2.22 16.90 -20.92
CA THR A 235 3.55 16.61 -20.37
C THR A 235 4.57 16.65 -21.50
N GLN A 236 5.22 17.80 -21.69
CA GLN A 236 6.32 17.93 -22.61
C GLN A 236 7.57 17.39 -21.90
N SER A 237 7.92 16.13 -22.20
CA SER A 237 9.21 15.55 -21.78
C SER A 237 10.32 16.29 -22.53
N THR A 238 10.82 17.39 -21.97
CA THR A 238 12.09 17.99 -22.38
C THR A 238 13.20 17.13 -21.81
N GLY A 239 13.64 16.14 -22.59
CA GLY A 239 14.94 15.52 -22.40
C GLY A 239 16.01 16.59 -22.62
N GLY A 240 16.60 17.08 -21.53
CA GLY A 240 17.74 17.98 -21.56
C GLY A 240 18.98 17.21 -22.03
N GLY A 241 19.31 17.36 -23.31
CA GLY A 241 20.65 17.08 -23.82
C GLY A 241 21.55 18.27 -23.54
N SER A 242 22.71 18.00 -22.94
CA SER A 242 23.92 18.82 -23.09
C SER A 242 24.90 18.03 -23.93
#